data_AF-A0A931H622-F1
#
_entry.id   AF-A0A931H622-F1
#
_cell.length_a   1.000
_cell.length_b   1.000
_cell.length_c   1.000
_cell.angle_alpha   90.00
_cell.angle_beta   90.00
_cell.angle_gamma   90.00
#
_symmetry.space_group_name_H-M   'P 1'
#
loop_
_entity.id
_entity.type
_entity.pdbx_description
1 polymer ?
#
loop_
_entity_poly.entity_id
_entity_poly.type
_entity_poly.pdbx_seq_one_letter_code
_entity_poly.pdbx_strand_id
1 'polypeptide(L)'
;MTFKFAHLKAAAAANAANRLTPAAESTAEPISKLAALATTTTTEPPLGVACWDDESVATFERRLRRFEDLKLPDAEALAERLAARDFEGDDRVLCVECRHCRPRACAVRDAWLPRILQRCDTFAHTY
;
A
#
# COMPACT_ATOMS: atom_id res chain seq x y z
N MET A 1 38.04 32.15 1.50
CA MET A 1 37.25 31.36 2.46
C MET A 1 37.09 29.96 1.87
N THR A 2 37.93 29.02 2.29
CA THR A 2 38.07 27.70 1.66
C THR A 2 37.44 26.66 2.59
N PHE A 3 36.29 26.11 2.21
CA PHE A 3 35.56 25.12 3.01
C PHE A 3 36.11 23.71 2.74
N LYS A 4 36.48 23.06 3.83
CA LYS A 4 37.00 21.70 3.93
C LYS A 4 35.81 20.77 4.21
N PHE A 5 35.46 19.89 3.29
CA PHE A 5 34.58 18.75 3.59
C PHE A 5 35.08 17.53 2.83
N ALA A 6 36.01 16.81 3.44
CA ALA A 6 36.34 15.44 3.10
C ALA A 6 35.83 14.60 4.26
N HIS A 7 34.67 13.97 4.13
CA HIS A 7 34.31 12.74 4.84
C HIS A 7 32.99 12.22 4.26
N LEU A 8 33.05 11.06 3.59
CA LEU A 8 32.16 9.90 3.80
C LEU A 8 32.50 8.85 2.75
N LYS A 9 33.19 7.80 3.21
CA LYS A 9 33.62 6.64 2.43
C LYS A 9 32.65 5.50 2.76
N ALA A 10 32.07 4.93 1.69
CA ALA A 10 31.50 3.59 1.54
C ALA A 10 31.01 2.83 2.79
N ALA A 11 29.69 2.57 2.84
CA ALA A 11 29.13 1.46 3.62
C ALA A 11 29.19 0.18 2.77
N ALA A 12 29.90 -0.83 3.28
CA ALA A 12 29.94 -2.18 2.70
C ALA A 12 29.64 -3.21 3.79
N ALA A 13 28.62 -4.04 3.49
CA ALA A 13 28.42 -5.43 3.85
C ALA A 13 28.65 -5.91 5.31
N ALA A 14 27.56 -6.36 5.93
CA ALA A 14 27.58 -7.53 6.81
C ALA A 14 26.21 -8.23 6.76
N ASN A 15 26.12 -9.31 5.97
CA ASN A 15 25.01 -10.26 5.98
C ASN A 15 25.54 -11.54 6.64
N ALA A 16 25.09 -11.84 7.86
CA ALA A 16 25.59 -12.94 8.67
C ALA A 16 24.45 -13.77 9.24
N ALA A 17 24.37 -15.01 8.71
CA ALA A 17 24.02 -16.24 9.40
C ALA A 17 22.60 -16.37 10.01
N ASN A 18 21.64 -16.84 9.20
CA ASN A 18 20.53 -17.63 9.72
C ASN A 18 20.88 -19.13 9.57
N ARG A 19 21.34 -19.74 10.67
CA ARG A 19 21.66 -21.17 10.74
C ARG A 19 20.42 -21.93 11.21
N LEU A 20 20.06 -22.93 10.41
CA LEU A 20 19.03 -23.94 10.64
C LEU A 20 19.20 -24.66 12.00
N THR A 21 18.12 -24.77 12.77
CA THR A 21 17.99 -25.72 13.88
C THR A 21 17.24 -26.97 13.41
N PRO A 22 17.60 -28.18 13.88
CA PRO A 22 16.89 -29.40 13.54
C PRO A 22 15.75 -29.74 14.51
N ALA A 23 14.87 -30.61 14.00
CA ALA A 23 13.64 -31.14 14.56
C ALA A 23 13.73 -31.73 15.98
N ALA A 24 12.65 -31.49 16.74
CA ALA A 24 12.13 -32.35 17.81
C ALA A 24 10.59 -32.25 17.73
N GLU A 25 9.95 -33.19 17.03
CA GLU A 25 9.24 -34.34 17.62
C GLU A 25 7.90 -33.92 18.25
N SER A 26 6.84 -33.97 17.43
CA SER A 26 5.46 -33.72 17.81
C SER A 26 4.69 -35.02 17.67
N THR A 27 4.28 -35.57 18.81
CA THR A 27 3.39 -36.73 18.92
C THR A 27 2.00 -36.37 18.41
N ALA A 28 1.54 -37.13 17.42
CA ALA A 28 0.24 -36.98 16.78
C ALA A 28 -0.92 -37.47 17.66
N GLU A 29 -1.93 -36.62 17.85
CA GLU A 29 -3.28 -37.02 18.26
C GLU A 29 -4.27 -36.91 17.07
N PRO A 30 -5.32 -37.76 17.01
CA PRO A 30 -6.05 -38.03 15.77
C PRO A 30 -7.04 -36.93 15.35
N ILE A 31 -6.95 -36.60 14.06
CA ILE A 31 -7.76 -35.67 13.26
C ILE A 31 -9.18 -36.21 13.08
N SER A 32 -10.00 -36.27 14.13
CA SER A 32 -11.38 -36.77 14.02
C SER A 32 -12.44 -35.83 14.58
N LYS A 33 -12.11 -34.55 14.76
CA LYS A 33 -13.07 -33.54 15.24
C LYS A 33 -13.11 -32.24 14.43
N LEU A 34 -12.70 -32.28 13.16
CA LEU A 34 -12.65 -31.10 12.27
C LEU A 34 -13.89 -30.90 11.38
N ALA A 35 -14.90 -31.77 11.46
CA ALA A 35 -16.10 -31.68 10.61
C ALA A 35 -17.27 -30.86 11.21
N ALA A 36 -17.03 -30.07 12.26
CA ALA A 36 -18.07 -29.27 12.92
C ALA A 36 -17.69 -27.79 13.14
N LEU A 37 -16.74 -27.26 12.38
CA LEU A 37 -16.40 -25.82 12.36
C LEU A 37 -16.68 -25.18 11.00
N ALA A 38 -17.76 -25.61 10.35
CA ALA A 38 -18.31 -24.95 9.17
C ALA A 38 -19.51 -24.09 9.59
N THR A 39 -19.31 -23.11 10.47
CA THR A 39 -20.28 -22.01 10.64
C THR A 39 -19.62 -20.84 11.37
N THR A 40 -19.65 -19.67 10.73
CA THR A 40 -19.40 -18.32 11.26
C THR A 40 -18.08 -18.08 11.97
N THR A 41 -17.08 -17.60 11.21
CA THR A 41 -16.14 -16.63 11.77
C THR A 41 -16.19 -15.40 10.88
N THR A 42 -16.98 -14.42 11.33
CA THR A 42 -16.76 -13.01 11.06
C THR A 42 -15.27 -12.74 11.27
N THR A 43 -14.54 -12.49 10.19
CA THR A 43 -13.15 -12.03 10.24
C THR A 43 -13.15 -10.58 10.68
N GLU A 44 -13.53 -10.32 11.93
CA GLU A 44 -13.12 -9.05 12.55
C GLU A 44 -11.68 -9.22 13.03
N PRO A 45 -10.73 -8.46 12.46
CA PRO A 45 -9.35 -8.47 12.92
C PRO A 45 -9.28 -8.00 14.38
N PRO A 46 -8.36 -8.55 15.19
CA PRO A 46 -8.24 -8.15 16.59
C PRO A 46 -7.86 -6.66 16.69
N LEU A 47 -8.76 -5.92 17.34
CA LEU A 47 -8.61 -4.59 17.97
C LEU A 47 -7.38 -3.76 17.54
N GLY A 48 -7.61 -2.83 16.62
CA GLY A 48 -6.80 -1.60 16.51
C GLY A 48 -5.62 -1.63 15.54
N VAL A 49 -5.40 -2.73 14.81
CA VAL A 49 -4.56 -2.70 13.60
C VAL A 49 -5.52 -2.53 12.43
N ALA A 50 -5.43 -1.41 11.71
CA ALA A 50 -6.14 -1.27 10.44
C ALA A 50 -5.56 -2.34 9.49
N CYS A 51 -6.18 -3.51 9.48
CA CYS A 51 -5.61 -4.66 8.82
C CYS A 51 -5.83 -4.49 7.33
N TRP A 52 -4.77 -4.68 6.56
CA TRP A 52 -4.87 -4.88 5.13
C TRP A 52 -5.79 -6.08 4.86
N ASP A 53 -7.03 -5.82 4.48
CA ASP A 53 -7.98 -6.81 3.97
C ASP A 53 -7.85 -6.99 2.46
N ASP A 54 -8.52 -7.99 1.90
CA ASP A 54 -8.44 -8.28 0.46
C ASP A 54 -8.91 -7.09 -0.40
N GLU A 55 -9.85 -6.28 0.10
CA GLU A 55 -10.36 -5.11 -0.62
C GLU A 55 -9.35 -3.97 -0.69
N SER A 56 -8.65 -3.68 0.41
CA SER A 56 -7.58 -2.68 0.50
C SER A 56 -6.38 -3.08 -0.35
N VAL A 57 -6.00 -4.36 -0.35
CA VAL A 57 -4.96 -4.91 -1.24
C VAL A 57 -5.37 -4.72 -2.69
N ALA A 58 -6.59 -5.12 -3.07
CA ALA A 58 -7.06 -4.96 -4.44
C ALA A 58 -7.12 -3.49 -4.87
N THR A 59 -7.47 -2.58 -3.95
CA THR A 59 -7.51 -1.14 -4.20
C THR A 59 -6.11 -0.56 -4.40
N PHE A 60 -5.14 -0.98 -3.59
CA PHE A 60 -3.73 -0.63 -3.74
C PHE A 60 -3.18 -1.08 -5.09
N GLU A 61 -3.40 -2.36 -5.47
CA GLU A 61 -2.94 -2.89 -6.75
C GLU A 61 -3.56 -2.16 -7.95
N ARG A 62 -4.85 -1.83 -7.90
CA ARG A 62 -5.51 -1.03 -8.95
C ARG A 62 -4.88 0.35 -9.10
N ARG A 63 -4.55 1.01 -7.99
CA ARG A 63 -3.90 2.33 -8.00
C ARG A 63 -2.47 2.25 -8.54
N LEU A 64 -1.68 1.26 -8.09
CA LEU A 64 -0.32 1.06 -8.54
C LEU A 64 -0.25 0.88 -10.06
N ARG A 65 -1.02 -0.06 -10.61
CA ARG A 65 -1.11 -0.30 -12.07
C ARG A 65 -1.48 0.97 -12.82
N ARG A 66 -2.47 1.70 -12.33
CA ARG A 66 -2.90 2.96 -12.95
C ARG A 66 -1.78 4.02 -12.96
N PHE A 67 -0.98 4.09 -11.91
CA PHE A 67 0.13 5.05 -11.83
C PHE A 67 1.29 4.66 -12.75
N GLU A 68 1.54 3.36 -12.92
CA GLU A 68 2.50 2.82 -13.88
C GLU A 68 2.06 3.07 -15.34
N ASP A 69 0.78 2.93 -15.63
CA ASP A 69 0.19 3.23 -16.95
C ASP A 69 0.33 4.72 -17.29
N LEU A 70 0.11 5.59 -16.30
CA LEU A 70 0.29 7.04 -16.43
C LEU A 70 1.75 7.49 -16.39
N LYS A 71 2.69 6.57 -16.18
CA LYS A 71 4.14 6.84 -16.07
C LYS A 71 4.44 7.90 -15.01
N LEU A 72 3.74 7.85 -13.88
CA LEU A 72 4.03 8.73 -12.76
C LEU A 72 5.35 8.33 -12.10
N PRO A 73 6.20 9.30 -11.73
CA PRO A 73 7.34 9.01 -10.87
C PRO A 73 6.84 8.54 -9.50
N ASP A 74 7.59 7.62 -8.88
CA ASP A 74 7.33 7.12 -7.53
C ASP A 74 5.91 6.51 -7.37
N ALA A 75 5.46 5.75 -8.38
CA ALA A 75 4.13 5.15 -8.43
C ALA A 75 3.77 4.34 -7.17
N GLU A 76 4.71 3.53 -6.68
CA GLU A 76 4.55 2.73 -5.46
C GLU A 76 4.38 3.61 -4.22
N ALA A 77 5.30 4.56 -3.98
CA ALA A 77 5.20 5.50 -2.87
C ALA A 77 3.90 6.33 -2.91
N LEU A 78 3.41 6.64 -4.11
CA LEU A 78 2.13 7.32 -4.28
C LEU A 78 0.95 6.43 -3.86
N ALA A 79 0.97 5.15 -4.22
CA ALA A 79 -0.04 4.17 -3.83
C ALA A 79 -0.01 3.89 -2.31
N GLU A 80 1.16 3.78 -1.71
CA GLU A 80 1.34 3.63 -0.26
C GLU A 80 0.75 4.82 0.50
N ARG A 81 1.02 6.04 0.03
CA ARG A 81 0.45 7.25 0.63
C ARG A 81 -1.07 7.27 0.54
N LEU A 82 -1.66 6.73 -0.52
CA LEU A 82 -3.11 6.60 -0.64
C LEU A 82 -3.68 5.50 0.26
N ALA A 83 -2.94 4.41 0.49
CA ALA A 83 -3.34 3.41 1.48
C ALA A 83 -3.35 4.01 2.89
N ALA A 84 -2.30 4.74 3.28
CA ALA A 84 -2.24 5.46 4.55
C ALA A 84 -3.41 6.44 4.70
N ARG A 85 -3.72 7.22 3.64
CA ARG A 85 -4.89 8.10 3.61
C ARG A 85 -6.19 7.36 3.92
N ASP A 86 -6.43 6.24 3.26
CA ASP A 86 -7.66 5.47 3.44
C ASP A 86 -7.79 4.94 4.87
N PHE A 87 -6.68 4.51 5.49
CA PHE A 87 -6.65 4.12 6.89
C PHE A 87 -6.91 5.28 7.86
N GLU A 88 -6.47 6.49 7.52
CA GLU A 88 -6.73 7.70 8.30
C GLU A 88 -8.17 8.25 8.12
N GLY A 89 -8.94 7.71 7.18
CA GLY A 89 -10.28 8.20 6.85
C GLY A 89 -10.26 9.60 6.19
N ASP A 90 -9.13 9.97 5.58
CA ASP A 90 -8.98 11.25 4.90
C ASP A 90 -9.65 11.19 3.51
N ASP A 91 -10.54 12.14 3.25
CA ASP A 91 -11.38 12.23 2.06
C ASP A 91 -10.74 13.05 0.92
N ARG A 92 -9.50 13.52 1.09
CA ARG A 92 -8.75 14.17 0.01
C ARG A 92 -8.43 13.19 -1.13
N VAL A 93 -8.47 13.67 -2.36
CA VAL A 93 -8.34 12.86 -3.58
C VAL A 93 -7.18 13.32 -4.45
N LEU A 94 -6.64 12.41 -5.28
CA LEU A 94 -5.71 12.77 -6.36
C LEU A 94 -6.44 12.89 -7.69
N CYS A 95 -6.04 13.86 -8.54
CA CYS A 95 -6.62 14.01 -9.88
C CYS A 95 -6.57 12.71 -10.69
N VAL A 96 -5.53 11.90 -10.48
CA VAL A 96 -5.33 10.64 -11.21
C VAL A 96 -6.33 9.56 -10.80
N GLU A 97 -6.94 9.61 -9.61
CA GLU A 97 -8.01 8.69 -9.21
C GLU A 97 -9.36 9.02 -9.88
N CYS A 98 -9.49 10.24 -10.41
CA CYS A 98 -10.73 10.72 -11.00
C CYS A 98 -11.05 9.99 -12.32
N ARG A 99 -12.31 9.61 -12.50
CA ARG A 99 -12.88 9.09 -13.76
C ARG A 99 -12.72 10.08 -14.91
N HIS A 100 -12.74 11.37 -14.60
CA HIS A 100 -12.58 12.44 -15.57
C HIS A 100 -11.11 12.76 -15.88
N CYS A 101 -10.14 12.05 -15.30
CA CYS A 101 -8.73 12.30 -15.59
C CYS A 101 -8.42 12.04 -17.07
N ARG A 102 -7.72 12.97 -17.71
CA ARG A 102 -7.05 12.76 -19.01
C ARG A 102 -5.54 12.73 -18.78
N PRO A 103 -4.76 12.15 -19.71
CA PRO A 103 -3.30 12.23 -19.62
C PRO A 103 -2.88 13.69 -19.49
N ARG A 104 -2.30 14.03 -18.33
CA ARG A 104 -1.75 15.37 -18.04
C ARG A 104 -2.76 16.52 -17.98
N ALA A 105 -4.07 16.24 -17.83
CA ALA A 105 -5.08 17.29 -17.73
C ALA A 105 -6.29 16.87 -16.87
N CYS A 106 -6.86 17.84 -16.14
CA CYS A 106 -8.18 17.72 -15.56
C CYS A 106 -9.23 17.90 -16.67
N ALA A 107 -10.24 17.03 -16.78
CA ALA A 107 -11.29 17.23 -17.80
C ALA A 107 -12.20 18.43 -17.51
N VAL A 108 -12.28 18.88 -16.25
CA VAL A 108 -12.97 20.14 -15.87
C VAL A 108 -12.13 21.37 -16.26
N ARG A 109 -10.92 21.15 -16.83
CA ARG A 109 -9.96 22.19 -17.24
C ARG A 109 -9.40 23.04 -16.10
N ASP A 110 -9.50 22.55 -14.87
CA ASP A 110 -8.79 23.11 -13.73
C ASP A 110 -7.34 22.58 -13.65
N ALA A 111 -6.57 23.05 -12.67
CA ALA A 111 -5.19 22.63 -12.42
C ALA A 111 -5.10 21.09 -12.30
N TRP A 112 -4.21 20.49 -13.08
CA TRP A 112 -3.93 19.06 -12.99
C TRP A 112 -2.83 18.81 -11.95
N LEU A 113 -3.23 18.29 -10.79
CA LEU A 113 -2.35 18.04 -9.66
C LEU A 113 -2.29 16.52 -9.37
N PRO A 114 -1.50 15.75 -10.13
CA PRO A 114 -1.49 14.28 -10.04
C PRO A 114 -0.91 13.73 -8.72
N ARG A 115 -0.21 14.57 -7.96
CA ARG A 115 0.52 14.17 -6.74
C ARG A 115 0.07 14.94 -5.50
N ILE A 116 -0.85 15.89 -5.61
CA ILE A 116 -1.32 16.68 -4.46
C ILE A 116 -2.71 16.18 -4.06
N LEU A 117 -2.83 15.74 -2.81
CA LEU A 117 -4.10 15.42 -2.18
C LEU A 117 -4.89 16.72 -2.02
N GLN A 118 -6.07 16.77 -2.63
CA GLN A 118 -6.91 17.97 -2.66
C GLN A 118 -8.37 17.60 -2.43
N ARG A 119 -9.20 18.59 -2.08
CA ARG A 119 -10.66 18.45 -2.11
C ARG A 119 -11.13 19.01 -3.46
N CYS A 120 -11.95 18.24 -4.18
CA CYS A 120 -12.47 18.65 -5.48
C CYS A 120 -13.95 18.28 -5.57
N ASP A 121 -14.82 19.29 -5.69
CA ASP A 121 -16.29 19.10 -5.67
C ASP A 121 -16.81 18.38 -6.92
N THR A 122 -16.04 18.37 -8.01
CA THR A 122 -16.38 17.67 -9.26
C THR A 122 -15.69 16.31 -9.38
N PHE A 123 -15.13 15.81 -8.27
CA PHE A 123 -14.44 14.52 -8.28
C PHE A 123 -15.43 13.37 -8.46
N ALA A 124 -15.05 12.40 -9.28
CA ALA A 124 -15.79 11.16 -9.48
C ALA A 124 -14.81 9.98 -9.43
N HIS A 125 -15.03 9.02 -8.54
CA HIS A 125 -14.22 7.80 -8.46
C HIS A 125 -14.36 6.95 -9.73
N THR A 126 -13.29 6.22 -10.07
CA THR A 126 -13.25 5.31 -11.22
C THR A 126 -13.69 3.88 -10.87
N TYR A 127 -13.71 3.52 -9.60
CA TYR A 127 -13.97 2.18 -9.07
C TYR A 127 -15.21 2.15 -8.19
#